data_AF-E9E8C4-F1
#
_entry.id   AF-E9E8C4-F1
#
_cell.length_a   1.000
_cell.length_b   1.000
_cell.length_c   1.000
_cell.angle_alpha   90.00
_cell.angle_beta   90.00
_cell.angle_gamma   90.00
#
_symmetry.space_group_name_H-M   'P 1'
#
loop_
_entity.id
_entity.type
_entity.pdbx_description
1 polymer ?
#
loop_
_entity_poly.entity_id
_entity_poly.type
_entity_poly.pdbx_seq_one_letter_code
_entity_poly.pdbx_strand_id
1 'polypeptide(L)'
;MFQWPIFYSSEGECLAEVGILATNHFGVPKQLASPGLTLPLFDGDEVAKLLTRFLRLVHVMNPILDCTTLMRHGRVVAELGLQWDAKTCLVLMAMALGCIAKPFETRLEPLELVSCSVSKDDEKPRQQAELYQQYALRRIGILGGSLTACQCHFLNGIYLLYTFRPVQAWQAFFHASSLYTVYLKSRAAAQQIGAGHYHDDFLVGDERFSSEELRCGLEQRLYWSCIKSENEICTEVDLPRSDLCKVEYPYQFPSPPTPKSVDGLHDTQDMNTVGMLAPTVLLSVDDATEKRGFKTVHEHSWFYYLSNIALLRISSRVDHEFYTKPPSLWASMNLLDMANTAWDLEKQLLQWQHTLPSSMSCFSPGAQSEFSPYTWATAPACRRMV
;
A
#
# COMPACT_ATOMS: atom_id res chain seq x y z
N MET A 1 -6.29 45.95 -9.49
CA MET A 1 -5.75 44.63 -9.84
C MET A 1 -5.11 44.10 -8.57
N PHE A 2 -5.77 43.18 -7.85
CA PHE A 2 -5.24 42.63 -6.61
C PHE A 2 -4.26 41.51 -6.96
N GLN A 3 -2.96 41.73 -6.73
CA GLN A 3 -1.93 40.69 -6.80
C GLN A 3 -1.71 40.14 -5.40
N TRP A 4 -1.76 38.81 -5.28
CA TRP A 4 -1.45 38.08 -4.06
C TRP A 4 0.08 38.02 -3.87
N PRO A 5 0.64 38.49 -2.74
CA PRO A 5 2.09 38.67 -2.57
C PRO A 5 2.90 37.38 -2.36
N ILE A 6 2.26 36.21 -2.42
CA ILE A 6 2.91 34.90 -2.18
C ILE A 6 3.27 34.21 -3.50
N PHE A 7 2.54 34.52 -4.59
CA PHE A 7 2.87 34.06 -5.92
C PHE A 7 3.56 35.20 -6.67
N TYR A 8 4.86 35.37 -6.43
CA TYR A 8 5.66 36.08 -7.41
C TYR A 8 5.55 35.30 -8.71
N SER A 9 4.88 35.91 -9.68
CA SER A 9 5.00 35.54 -11.08
C SER A 9 6.46 35.69 -11.46
N SER A 10 7.21 34.60 -11.33
CA SER A 10 8.47 34.39 -12.03
C SER A 10 8.14 34.21 -13.51
N GLU A 11 7.70 35.29 -14.15
CA GLU A 11 7.78 35.41 -15.60
C GLU A 11 9.28 35.48 -15.92
N GLY A 12 9.82 34.39 -16.48
CA GLY A 12 11.05 34.45 -17.25
C GLY A 12 12.35 34.02 -16.58
N GLU A 13 12.32 33.19 -15.53
CA GLU A 13 13.50 32.40 -15.16
C GLU A 13 13.17 30.92 -15.28
N CYS A 14 13.76 30.30 -16.31
CA CYS A 14 13.87 28.86 -16.48
C CYS A 14 14.64 28.30 -15.26
N LEU A 15 13.92 28.08 -14.16
CA LEU A 15 14.29 27.01 -13.24
C LEU A 15 14.25 25.77 -14.11
N ALA A 16 15.42 25.30 -14.53
CA ALA A 16 15.58 23.92 -14.94
C ALA A 16 15.22 23.07 -13.73
N GLU A 17 13.92 22.88 -13.47
CA GLU A 17 13.44 21.68 -12.82
C GLU A 17 14.09 20.57 -13.61
N VAL A 18 15.05 19.91 -12.99
CA VAL A 18 15.56 18.63 -13.45
C VAL A 18 14.36 17.70 -13.37
N GLY A 19 13.51 17.73 -14.40
CA GLY A 19 12.25 17.00 -14.39
C GLY A 19 12.58 15.54 -14.15
N ILE A 20 11.87 14.90 -13.22
CA ILE A 20 12.04 13.48 -12.92
C ILE A 20 12.02 12.66 -14.23
N LEU A 21 11.22 13.11 -15.21
CA LEU A 21 11.18 12.58 -16.58
C LEU A 21 12.48 12.74 -17.37
N ALA A 22 13.19 13.87 -17.25
CA ALA A 22 14.46 14.14 -17.92
C ALA A 22 15.61 13.25 -17.40
N THR A 23 15.54 12.84 -16.13
CA THR A 23 16.50 11.89 -15.53
C THR A 23 16.18 10.43 -15.77
N ASN A 24 14.97 10.13 -16.27
CA ASN A 24 14.56 8.76 -16.57
C ASN A 24 15.20 8.31 -17.89
N HIS A 25 16.43 7.81 -17.80
CA HIS A 25 17.05 7.15 -18.94
C HIS A 25 16.30 5.84 -19.22
N PHE A 26 15.75 5.70 -20.43
CA PHE A 26 15.28 4.42 -20.99
C PHE A 26 16.48 3.47 -21.24
N GLY A 27 17.35 3.31 -20.24
CA GLY A 27 18.44 2.35 -20.28
C GLY A 27 17.85 0.97 -20.50
N VAL A 28 18.37 0.27 -21.52
CA VAL A 28 18.13 -1.17 -21.66
C VAL A 28 18.46 -1.79 -20.30
N PRO A 29 17.53 -2.56 -19.68
CA PRO A 29 17.82 -3.22 -18.42
C PRO A 29 19.14 -3.95 -18.59
N LYS A 30 20.14 -3.70 -17.73
CA LYS A 30 21.34 -4.54 -17.72
C LYS A 30 20.82 -5.96 -17.55
N GLN A 31 20.93 -6.77 -18.61
CA GLN A 31 20.71 -8.20 -18.53
C GLN A 31 21.82 -8.72 -17.62
N LEU A 32 21.56 -8.69 -16.31
CA LEU A 32 22.35 -9.46 -15.37
C LEU A 32 22.25 -10.88 -15.89
N ALA A 33 23.40 -11.50 -16.20
CA ALA A 33 23.46 -12.87 -16.65
C ALA A 33 22.52 -13.68 -15.77
N SER A 34 21.53 -14.34 -16.39
CA SER A 34 20.58 -15.19 -15.67
C SER A 34 21.40 -16.03 -14.70
N PRO A 35 21.22 -15.89 -13.38
CA PRO A 35 21.75 -16.90 -12.47
C PRO A 35 21.24 -18.22 -13.03
N GLY A 36 22.16 -19.17 -13.20
CA GLY A 36 21.84 -20.48 -13.75
C GLY A 36 20.60 -21.04 -13.06
N LEU A 37 19.95 -21.99 -13.74
CA LEU A 37 18.68 -22.65 -13.43
C LEU A 37 18.55 -23.29 -12.01
N THR A 38 19.36 -22.92 -11.02
CA THR A 38 19.13 -23.21 -9.62
C THR A 38 17.95 -22.38 -9.14
N LEU A 39 16.78 -23.01 -9.09
CA LEU A 39 15.64 -22.55 -8.30
C LEU A 39 16.18 -22.28 -6.88
N PRO A 40 16.04 -21.05 -6.33
CA PRO A 40 16.41 -20.83 -4.94
C PRO A 40 15.57 -21.80 -4.11
N LEU A 41 16.22 -22.71 -3.39
CA LEU A 41 15.52 -23.44 -2.35
C LEU A 41 15.26 -22.43 -1.24
N PHE A 42 13.99 -22.12 -1.04
CA PHE A 42 13.60 -21.18 -0.01
C PHE A 42 13.57 -21.90 1.32
N ASP A 43 14.36 -21.41 2.27
CA ASP A 43 14.19 -21.80 3.66
C ASP A 43 12.84 -21.27 4.15
N GLY A 44 11.99 -22.16 4.69
CA GLY A 44 10.66 -21.79 5.16
C GLY A 44 10.72 -20.72 6.25
N ASP A 45 11.77 -20.75 7.08
CA ASP A 45 12.00 -19.76 8.13
C ASP A 45 12.36 -18.39 7.54
N GLU A 46 13.16 -18.37 6.46
CA GLU A 46 13.50 -17.14 5.75
C GLU A 46 12.26 -16.51 5.09
N VAL A 47 11.43 -17.32 4.43
CA VAL A 47 10.17 -16.87 3.83
C VAL A 47 9.27 -16.25 4.89
N ALA A 48 9.02 -16.96 5.99
CA ALA A 48 8.18 -16.48 7.08
C ALA A 48 8.71 -15.17 7.68
N LYS A 49 10.02 -15.08 7.92
CA LYS A 49 10.68 -13.88 8.47
C LYS A 49 10.50 -12.67 7.55
N LEU A 50 10.72 -12.83 6.25
CA LEU A 50 10.61 -11.74 5.28
C LEU A 50 9.14 -11.29 5.09
N LEU A 51 8.20 -12.22 5.05
CA LEU A 51 6.77 -11.89 4.99
C LEU A 51 6.31 -11.15 6.25
N THR A 52 6.70 -11.60 7.43
CA THR A 52 6.41 -10.89 8.68
C THR A 52 6.97 -9.47 8.67
N ARG A 53 8.20 -9.29 8.17
CA ARG A 53 8.81 -7.96 8.05
C ARG A 53 8.08 -7.06 7.06
N PHE A 54 7.64 -7.60 5.92
CA PHE A 54 6.76 -6.89 4.98
C PHE A 54 5.44 -6.46 5.64
N LEU A 55 4.79 -7.39 6.36
CA LEU A 55 3.52 -7.11 7.04
C LEU A 55 3.67 -5.98 8.08
N ARG A 56 4.78 -5.95 8.81
CA ARG A 56 5.03 -4.94 9.86
C ARG A 56 5.42 -3.56 9.33
N LEU A 57 6.15 -3.50 8.21
CA LEU A 57 6.81 -2.26 7.78
C LEU A 57 6.21 -1.64 6.52
N VAL A 58 5.52 -2.42 5.69
CA VAL A 58 5.04 -1.97 4.38
C VAL A 58 3.54 -2.08 4.27
N HIS A 59 2.97 -3.26 4.59
CA HIS A 59 1.54 -3.52 4.48
C HIS A 59 0.70 -2.61 5.40
N VAL A 60 1.24 -2.25 6.57
CA VAL A 60 0.66 -1.27 7.49
C VAL A 60 0.25 0.05 6.83
N MET A 61 0.99 0.49 5.80
CA MET A 61 0.71 1.75 5.09
C MET A 61 -0.31 1.57 3.97
N ASN A 62 -0.44 0.36 3.43
CA ASN A 62 -1.30 0.01 2.32
C ASN A 62 -1.81 -1.43 2.52
N PRO A 63 -2.85 -1.65 3.35
CA PRO A 63 -3.27 -2.96 3.81
C PRO A 63 -4.08 -3.73 2.75
N ILE A 64 -3.52 -3.87 1.55
CA ILE A 64 -4.19 -4.42 0.37
C ILE A 64 -4.29 -5.94 0.36
N LEU A 65 -3.64 -6.64 1.30
CA LEU A 65 -3.61 -8.11 1.40
C LEU A 65 -4.29 -8.61 2.69
N ASP A 66 -4.72 -9.86 2.66
CA ASP A 66 -5.04 -10.60 3.88
C ASP A 66 -3.78 -11.28 4.44
N CYS A 67 -3.48 -11.02 5.72
CA CYS A 67 -2.25 -11.47 6.36
C CYS A 67 -2.18 -13.00 6.44
N THR A 68 -3.30 -13.65 6.82
CA THR A 68 -3.34 -15.12 6.96
C THR A 68 -3.14 -15.81 5.61
N THR A 69 -3.76 -15.26 4.56
CA THR A 69 -3.66 -15.78 3.20
C THR A 69 -2.26 -15.61 2.62
N LEU A 70 -1.61 -14.47 2.87
CA LEU A 70 -0.21 -14.27 2.46
C LEU A 70 0.72 -15.27 3.14
N MET A 71 0.60 -15.46 4.46
CA MET A 71 1.44 -16.42 5.19
C MET A 71 1.19 -17.86 4.74
N ARG A 72 -0.06 -18.23 4.45
CA ARG A 72 -0.41 -19.52 3.86
C ARG A 72 0.24 -19.71 2.49
N HIS A 73 0.22 -18.70 1.63
CA HIS A 73 0.92 -18.75 0.34
C HIS A 73 2.44 -18.87 0.51
N GLY A 74 3.02 -18.19 1.50
CA GLY A 74 4.44 -18.32 1.86
C GLY A 74 4.82 -19.77 2.19
N ARG A 75 4.02 -20.45 3.04
CA ARG A 75 4.23 -21.87 3.37
C ARG A 75 4.18 -22.76 2.14
N VAL A 76 3.16 -22.59 1.30
CA VAL A 76 3.01 -23.35 0.05
C VAL A 76 4.20 -23.13 -0.89
N VAL A 77 4.71 -21.91 -0.99
CA VAL A 77 5.90 -21.60 -1.81
C VAL A 77 7.18 -22.22 -1.23
N ALA A 78 7.33 -22.25 0.09
CA ALA A 78 8.46 -22.91 0.75
C ALA A 78 8.43 -24.43 0.54
N GLU A 79 7.24 -25.06 0.57
CA GLU A 79 7.07 -26.51 0.43
C GLU A 79 7.12 -26.97 -1.04
N LEU A 80 6.44 -26.27 -1.95
CA LEU A 80 6.27 -26.69 -3.34
C LEU A 80 7.20 -25.95 -4.32
N GLY A 81 7.99 -25.00 -3.83
CA GLY A 81 8.85 -24.15 -4.64
C GLY A 81 8.10 -23.11 -5.48
N LEU A 82 8.84 -22.44 -6.36
CA LEU A 82 8.33 -21.31 -7.14
C LEU A 82 7.46 -21.72 -8.34
N GLN A 83 6.14 -21.65 -8.18
CA GLN A 83 5.17 -21.93 -9.26
C GLN A 83 5.01 -20.75 -10.23
N TRP A 84 4.43 -20.97 -11.40
CA TRP A 84 4.14 -19.92 -12.41
C TRP A 84 2.74 -19.33 -12.24
N ASP A 85 2.45 -18.78 -11.06
CA ASP A 85 1.14 -18.28 -10.70
C ASP A 85 1.16 -16.92 -9.97
N ALA A 86 -0.03 -16.35 -9.78
CA ALA A 86 -0.22 -15.06 -9.11
C ALA A 86 0.19 -15.11 -7.63
N LYS A 87 -0.03 -16.25 -6.96
CA LYS A 87 0.26 -16.42 -5.53
C LYS A 87 1.77 -16.39 -5.27
N THR A 88 2.54 -17.10 -6.09
CA THR A 88 4.01 -17.07 -6.03
C THR A 88 4.53 -15.67 -6.37
N CYS A 89 3.95 -15.01 -7.37
CA CYS A 89 4.31 -13.61 -7.70
C CYS A 89 4.09 -12.68 -6.50
N LEU A 90 2.96 -12.83 -5.79
CA LEU A 90 2.61 -12.02 -4.63
C LEU A 90 3.58 -12.24 -3.47
N VAL A 91 3.90 -13.51 -3.15
CA VAL A 91 4.87 -13.88 -2.10
C VAL A 91 6.24 -13.29 -2.40
N LEU A 92 6.74 -13.46 -3.63
CA LEU A 92 8.03 -12.91 -4.04
C LEU A 92 8.09 -11.38 -3.96
N MET A 93 7.01 -10.68 -4.33
CA MET A 93 6.91 -9.23 -4.18
C MET A 93 6.94 -8.80 -2.71
N ALA A 94 6.19 -9.50 -1.85
CA ALA A 94 6.19 -9.26 -0.41
C ALA A 94 7.58 -9.54 0.20
N MET A 95 8.25 -10.62 -0.19
CA MET A 95 9.61 -10.93 0.25
C MET A 95 10.62 -9.86 -0.19
N ALA A 96 10.54 -9.41 -1.46
CA ALA A 96 11.40 -8.35 -1.98
C ALA A 96 11.28 -7.06 -1.16
N LEU A 97 10.04 -6.66 -0.84
CA LEU A 97 9.74 -5.52 0.03
C LEU A 97 10.21 -5.77 1.48
N GLY A 98 10.01 -6.98 2.00
CA GLY A 98 10.49 -7.40 3.32
C GLY A 98 12.00 -7.34 3.45
N CYS A 99 12.77 -7.59 2.39
CA CYS A 99 14.22 -7.43 2.40
C CYS A 99 14.65 -5.97 2.57
N ILE A 100 14.09 -5.05 1.77
CA ILE A 100 14.53 -3.64 1.72
C ILE A 100 13.91 -2.74 2.78
N ALA A 101 12.72 -3.07 3.29
CA ALA A 101 12.01 -2.20 4.22
C ALA A 101 12.74 -2.12 5.57
N LYS A 102 13.04 -0.92 6.05
CA LYS A 102 13.68 -0.69 7.35
C LYS A 102 12.71 0.01 8.31
N PRO A 103 12.76 -0.29 9.62
CA PRO A 103 12.09 0.55 10.61
C PRO A 103 12.56 2.00 10.49
N PHE A 104 11.67 2.95 10.77
CA PHE A 104 12.05 4.33 10.83
C PHE A 104 12.85 4.56 12.13
N GLU A 105 14.15 4.85 12.00
CA GLU A 105 14.98 5.25 13.14
C GLU A 105 14.90 6.79 13.29
N THR A 106 14.41 7.27 14.43
CA THR A 106 14.44 8.70 14.75
C THR A 106 15.88 9.11 15.02
N ARG A 107 16.58 9.54 13.96
CA ARG A 107 17.96 9.99 14.04
C ARG A 107 17.98 11.38 14.71
N LEU A 108 18.28 11.42 16.00
CA LEU A 108 18.45 12.66 16.79
C LEU A 108 19.82 13.33 16.58
N GLU A 109 20.58 12.94 15.55
CA GLU A 109 21.91 13.48 15.29
C GLU A 109 21.85 14.78 14.47
N PRO A 110 22.65 15.81 14.81
CA PRO A 110 22.70 17.07 14.08
C PRO A 110 22.97 16.87 12.57
N LEU A 111 22.21 17.59 11.74
CA LEU A 111 22.18 17.54 10.26
C LEU A 111 23.52 17.82 9.54
N GLU A 112 24.62 18.03 10.25
CA GLU A 112 25.88 18.54 9.68
C GLU A 112 26.91 17.46 9.29
N LEU A 113 26.64 16.17 9.54
CA LEU A 113 27.59 15.07 9.26
C LEU A 113 27.03 13.95 8.36
N VAL A 114 25.98 14.21 7.57
CA VAL A 114 25.42 13.20 6.65
C VAL A 114 26.31 13.04 5.41
N SER A 115 27.45 12.39 5.59
CA SER A 115 28.11 11.69 4.50
C SER A 115 27.22 10.50 4.12
N CYS A 116 26.55 10.59 2.97
CA CYS A 116 25.77 9.49 2.37
C CYS A 116 26.70 8.37 1.87
N SER A 117 27.48 7.74 2.75
CA SER A 117 28.14 6.48 2.43
C SER A 117 27.12 5.37 2.62
N VAL A 118 26.68 4.74 1.52
CA VAL A 118 25.97 3.45 1.56
C VAL A 118 26.86 2.51 2.36
N SER A 119 26.41 2.11 3.55
CA SER A 119 27.15 1.14 4.35
C SER A 119 27.24 -0.15 3.52
N LYS A 120 28.38 -0.86 3.58
CA LYS A 120 28.51 -2.17 2.91
C LYS A 120 27.47 -3.19 3.41
N ASP A 121 26.83 -2.92 4.54
CA ASP A 121 25.78 -3.72 5.16
C ASP A 121 24.44 -3.61 4.41
N ASP A 122 24.19 -2.50 3.72
CA ASP A 122 22.93 -2.24 2.98
C ASP A 122 22.88 -2.88 1.59
N GLU A 123 24.03 -3.30 1.07
CA GLU A 123 24.16 -3.81 -0.29
C GLU A 123 23.56 -5.23 -0.43
N LYS A 124 23.77 -6.10 0.56
CA LYS A 124 23.28 -7.50 0.50
C LYS A 124 21.74 -7.59 0.49
N PRO A 125 21.00 -6.92 1.41
CA PRO A 125 19.54 -6.95 1.38
C PRO A 125 18.97 -6.36 0.08
N ARG A 126 19.64 -5.36 -0.50
CA ARG A 126 19.23 -4.75 -1.77
C ARG A 126 19.38 -5.73 -2.94
N GLN A 127 20.52 -6.41 -3.06
CA GLN A 127 20.74 -7.43 -4.09
C GLN A 127 19.73 -8.58 -4.00
N GLN A 128 19.44 -9.04 -2.78
CA GLN A 128 18.46 -10.10 -2.56
C GLN A 128 17.03 -9.67 -2.90
N ALA A 129 16.67 -8.44 -2.55
CA ALA A 129 15.38 -7.87 -2.92
C ALA A 129 15.22 -7.72 -4.43
N GLU A 130 16.27 -7.28 -5.14
CA GLU A 130 16.28 -7.20 -6.61
C GLU A 130 16.10 -8.59 -7.24
N LEU A 131 16.74 -9.62 -6.69
CA LEU A 131 16.57 -11.01 -7.14
C LEU A 131 15.12 -11.48 -6.99
N TYR A 132 14.50 -11.27 -5.83
CA TYR A 132 13.08 -11.62 -5.63
C TYR A 132 12.15 -10.81 -6.54
N GLN A 133 12.44 -9.52 -6.73
CA GLN A 133 11.68 -8.68 -7.67
C GLN A 133 11.75 -9.26 -9.10
N GLN A 134 12.94 -9.64 -9.56
CA GLN A 134 13.12 -10.22 -10.90
C GLN A 134 12.34 -11.53 -11.07
N TYR A 135 12.36 -12.42 -10.09
CA TYR A 135 11.59 -13.67 -10.15
C TYR A 135 10.08 -13.42 -10.18
N ALA A 136 9.59 -12.41 -9.46
CA ALA A 136 8.19 -12.02 -9.51
C ALA A 136 7.81 -11.36 -10.84
N LEU A 137 8.65 -10.47 -11.39
CA LEU A 137 8.40 -9.83 -12.69
C LEU A 137 8.35 -10.83 -13.85
N ARG A 138 9.06 -11.96 -13.78
CA ARG A 138 8.91 -13.06 -14.76
C ARG A 138 7.51 -13.67 -14.76
N ARG A 139 6.79 -13.60 -13.63
CA ARG A 139 5.41 -14.08 -13.47
C ARG A 139 4.39 -13.00 -13.75
N ILE A 140 4.72 -11.73 -13.51
CA ILE A 140 3.77 -10.61 -13.62
C ILE A 140 3.14 -10.52 -15.02
N GLY A 141 3.92 -10.82 -16.07
CA GLY A 141 3.47 -10.72 -17.46
C GLY A 141 2.50 -11.82 -17.91
N ILE A 142 2.38 -12.93 -17.16
CA ILE A 142 1.45 -14.03 -17.45
C ILE A 142 0.19 -13.97 -16.60
N LEU A 143 0.09 -12.99 -15.69
CA LEU A 143 -1.08 -12.88 -14.80
C LEU A 143 -2.30 -12.41 -15.60
N GLY A 144 -3.42 -13.12 -15.44
CA GLY A 144 -4.72 -12.70 -15.98
C GLY A 144 -5.40 -11.64 -15.12
N GLY A 145 -6.61 -11.23 -15.53
CA GLY A 145 -7.45 -10.29 -14.78
C GLY A 145 -7.97 -10.88 -13.48
N SER A 146 -7.28 -10.61 -12.36
CA SER A 146 -7.68 -11.04 -11.01
C SER A 146 -7.31 -9.99 -9.98
N LEU A 147 -7.96 -10.02 -8.81
CA LEU A 147 -7.60 -9.16 -7.68
C LEU A 147 -6.13 -9.35 -7.27
N THR A 148 -5.65 -10.59 -7.22
CA THR A 148 -4.24 -10.91 -6.91
C THR A 148 -3.28 -10.33 -7.94
N ALA A 149 -3.63 -10.35 -9.23
CA ALA A 149 -2.80 -9.71 -10.25
C ALA A 149 -2.69 -8.19 -10.02
N CYS A 150 -3.81 -7.53 -9.68
CA CYS A 150 -3.81 -6.11 -9.35
C CYS A 150 -2.93 -5.81 -8.13
N GLN A 151 -3.04 -6.64 -7.08
CA GLN A 151 -2.18 -6.56 -5.89
C GLN A 151 -0.70 -6.72 -6.23
N CYS A 152 -0.33 -7.67 -7.10
CA CYS A 152 1.05 -7.86 -7.56
C CYS A 152 1.61 -6.61 -8.25
N HIS A 153 0.85 -6.01 -9.18
CA HIS A 153 1.25 -4.76 -9.85
C HIS A 153 1.38 -3.61 -8.86
N PHE A 154 0.47 -3.50 -7.90
CA PHE A 154 0.51 -2.46 -6.88
C PHE A 154 1.76 -2.60 -5.99
N LEU A 155 2.06 -3.80 -5.48
CA LEU A 155 3.27 -4.05 -4.68
C LEU A 155 4.56 -3.80 -5.48
N ASN A 156 4.56 -4.09 -6.78
CA ASN A 156 5.67 -3.72 -7.64
C ASN A 156 5.88 -2.20 -7.68
N GLY A 157 4.79 -1.42 -7.74
CA GLY A 157 4.86 0.04 -7.62
C GLY A 157 5.47 0.50 -6.30
N ILE A 158 5.06 -0.10 -5.17
CA ILE A 158 5.67 0.18 -3.86
C ILE A 158 7.17 -0.14 -3.87
N TYR A 159 7.57 -1.30 -4.39
CA TYR A 159 8.98 -1.68 -4.46
C TYR A 159 9.79 -0.66 -5.27
N LEU A 160 9.24 -0.19 -6.38
CA LEU A 160 9.87 0.82 -7.23
C LEU A 160 10.04 2.15 -6.48
N LEU A 161 9.10 2.55 -5.62
CA LEU A 161 9.26 3.70 -4.73
C LEU A 161 10.36 3.48 -3.69
N TYR A 162 10.42 2.33 -3.02
CA TYR A 162 11.49 2.01 -2.06
C TYR A 162 12.89 2.00 -2.70
N THR A 163 12.96 1.80 -4.02
CA THR A 163 14.20 1.85 -4.80
C THR A 163 14.41 3.16 -5.55
N PHE A 164 13.62 4.20 -5.24
CA PHE A 164 13.69 5.55 -5.83
C PHE A 164 13.54 5.58 -7.36
N ARG A 165 12.61 4.78 -7.90
CA ARG A 165 12.28 4.72 -9.34
C ARG A 165 10.86 5.22 -9.61
N PRO A 166 10.57 6.51 -9.39
CA PRO A 166 9.21 7.06 -9.40
C PRO A 166 8.49 6.92 -10.75
N VAL A 167 9.15 7.13 -11.89
CA VAL A 167 8.49 6.98 -13.20
C VAL A 167 8.04 5.54 -13.45
N GLN A 168 8.87 4.57 -13.07
CA GLN A 168 8.52 3.15 -13.17
C GLN A 168 7.43 2.78 -12.16
N ALA A 169 7.49 3.34 -10.95
CA ALA A 169 6.44 3.17 -9.94
C ALA A 169 5.09 3.67 -10.46
N TRP A 170 5.06 4.83 -11.11
CA TRP A 170 3.86 5.38 -11.73
C TRP A 170 3.30 4.40 -12.77
N GLN A 171 4.14 3.85 -13.66
CA GLN A 171 3.70 2.84 -14.63
C GLN A 171 3.08 1.62 -13.93
N ALA A 172 3.70 1.14 -12.86
CA ALA A 172 3.20 -0.01 -12.11
C ALA A 172 1.85 0.28 -11.42
N PHE A 173 1.69 1.45 -10.81
CA PHE A 173 0.42 1.89 -10.22
C PHE A 173 -0.67 2.08 -11.28
N PHE A 174 -0.35 2.74 -12.39
CA PHE A 174 -1.26 2.92 -13.52
C PHE A 174 -1.75 1.57 -14.07
N HIS A 175 -0.85 0.58 -14.21
CA HIS A 175 -1.22 -0.77 -14.60
C HIS A 175 -2.12 -1.44 -13.56
N ALA A 176 -1.80 -1.32 -12.27
CA ALA A 176 -2.62 -1.88 -11.19
C ALA A 176 -4.04 -1.33 -11.24
N SER A 177 -4.21 -0.02 -11.36
CA SER A 177 -5.53 0.64 -11.40
C SER A 177 -6.29 0.36 -12.69
N SER A 178 -5.60 0.32 -13.83
CA SER A 178 -6.21 -0.02 -15.12
C SER A 178 -6.72 -1.46 -15.11
N LEU A 179 -5.90 -2.41 -14.64
CA LEU A 179 -6.28 -3.81 -14.48
C LEU A 179 -7.43 -3.97 -13.49
N TYR A 180 -7.38 -3.22 -12.38
CA TYR A 180 -8.43 -3.24 -11.36
C TYR A 180 -9.77 -2.70 -11.87
N THR A 181 -9.75 -1.67 -12.72
CA THR A 181 -10.95 -1.14 -13.38
C THR A 181 -11.60 -2.18 -14.28
N VAL A 182 -10.79 -2.91 -15.06
CA VAL A 182 -11.27 -4.03 -15.88
C VAL A 182 -11.85 -5.13 -14.99
N TYR A 183 -11.13 -5.51 -13.93
CA TYR A 183 -11.58 -6.51 -12.96
C TYR A 183 -12.96 -6.17 -12.36
N LEU A 184 -13.17 -4.94 -11.91
CA LEU A 184 -14.46 -4.48 -11.37
C LEU A 184 -15.58 -4.57 -12.40
N LYS A 185 -15.34 -4.08 -13.62
CA LYS A 185 -16.33 -4.13 -14.71
C LYS A 185 -16.67 -5.57 -15.11
N SER A 186 -15.67 -6.43 -15.24
CA SER A 186 -15.86 -7.86 -15.53
C SER A 186 -16.69 -8.55 -14.46
N ARG A 187 -16.46 -8.23 -13.18
CA ARG A 187 -17.26 -8.78 -12.07
C ARG A 187 -18.71 -8.28 -12.08
N ALA A 188 -18.92 -6.98 -12.27
CA ALA A 188 -20.26 -6.41 -12.36
C ALA A 188 -21.05 -7.05 -13.53
N ALA A 189 -20.41 -7.26 -14.68
CA ALA A 189 -21.01 -7.95 -15.82
C ALA A 189 -21.32 -9.42 -15.51
N ALA A 190 -20.40 -10.16 -14.86
CA ALA A 190 -20.63 -11.55 -14.47
C ALA A 190 -21.83 -11.71 -13.51
N GLN A 191 -22.03 -10.75 -12.59
CA GLN A 191 -23.18 -10.75 -11.68
C GLN A 191 -24.51 -10.53 -12.41
N GLN A 192 -24.52 -9.78 -13.52
CA GLN A 192 -25.72 -9.53 -14.32
C GLN A 192 -26.14 -10.73 -15.19
N ILE A 193 -25.18 -11.56 -15.61
CA ILE A 193 -25.43 -12.74 -16.46
C ILE A 193 -26.05 -13.91 -15.63
N GLY A 194 -25.99 -13.83 -14.29
CA GLY A 194 -26.59 -14.80 -13.38
C GLY A 194 -25.65 -15.95 -13.02
N ALA A 195 -25.74 -16.43 -11.78
CA ALA A 195 -24.95 -17.53 -11.20
C ALA A 195 -25.31 -18.92 -11.78
N GLY A 196 -25.43 -19.04 -13.10
CA GLY A 196 -25.63 -20.30 -13.80
C GLY A 196 -24.28 -20.91 -14.18
N HIS A 197 -23.96 -22.06 -13.58
CA HIS A 197 -22.87 -22.97 -13.96
C HIS A 197 -21.42 -22.61 -13.60
N TYR A 198 -21.13 -22.51 -12.30
CA TYR A 198 -19.90 -23.10 -11.79
C TYR A 198 -20.25 -24.12 -10.71
N HIS A 199 -20.00 -25.39 -11.03
CA HIS A 199 -20.04 -26.49 -10.10
C HIS A 199 -18.78 -26.36 -9.24
N ASP A 200 -18.89 -25.65 -8.11
CA ASP A 200 -17.91 -25.81 -7.04
C ASP A 200 -18.61 -26.47 -5.85
N ASP A 201 -17.91 -27.50 -5.40
CA ASP A 201 -18.36 -28.62 -4.61
C ASP A 201 -18.92 -28.18 -3.24
N PHE A 202 -19.65 -29.12 -2.67
CA PHE A 202 -20.46 -29.04 -1.47
C PHE A 202 -19.65 -28.63 -0.23
N LEU A 203 -19.65 -27.35 0.17
CA LEU A 203 -19.37 -26.93 1.55
C LEU A 203 -20.25 -25.75 1.99
N VAL A 204 -20.62 -25.85 3.28
CA VAL A 204 -21.75 -25.25 4.00
C VAL A 204 -21.75 -23.72 3.99
N GLY A 205 -22.96 -23.14 3.97
CA GLY A 205 -23.29 -21.74 3.65
C GLY A 205 -22.78 -20.62 4.57
N ASP A 206 -21.72 -20.85 5.36
CA ASP A 206 -21.09 -19.85 6.24
C ASP A 206 -19.69 -19.43 5.72
N GLU A 207 -18.94 -20.36 5.08
CA GLU A 207 -17.61 -20.05 4.51
C GLU A 207 -17.68 -19.20 3.23
N ARG A 208 -18.73 -19.37 2.41
CA ARG A 208 -18.92 -18.55 1.20
C ARG A 208 -19.17 -17.08 1.54
N PHE A 209 -19.90 -16.82 2.62
CA PHE A 209 -20.23 -15.45 3.04
C PHE A 209 -18.99 -14.71 3.56
N SER A 210 -18.19 -15.37 4.42
CA SER A 210 -16.94 -14.80 4.93
C SER A 210 -15.88 -14.57 3.84
N SER A 211 -15.77 -15.47 2.85
CA SER A 211 -14.87 -15.28 1.70
C SER A 211 -15.26 -14.07 0.85
N GLU A 212 -16.55 -13.82 0.68
CA GLU A 212 -17.06 -12.72 -0.15
C GLU A 212 -16.94 -11.36 0.54
N GLU A 213 -17.18 -11.31 1.85
CA GLU A 213 -16.90 -10.13 2.67
C GLU A 213 -15.42 -9.78 2.68
N LEU A 214 -14.54 -10.77 2.84
CA LEU A 214 -13.08 -10.58 2.78
C LEU A 214 -12.68 -10.00 1.41
N ARG A 215 -13.20 -10.58 0.32
CA ARG A 215 -12.92 -10.09 -1.03
C ARG A 215 -13.37 -8.64 -1.21
N CYS A 216 -14.61 -8.31 -0.83
CA CYS A 216 -15.13 -6.94 -0.89
C CYS A 216 -14.26 -5.98 -0.07
N GLY A 217 -13.82 -6.38 1.12
CA GLY A 217 -12.89 -5.60 1.93
C GLY A 217 -11.55 -5.36 1.22
N LEU A 218 -10.94 -6.40 0.64
CA LEU A 218 -9.67 -6.27 -0.09
C LEU A 218 -9.81 -5.40 -1.35
N GLU A 219 -10.95 -5.46 -2.04
CA GLU A 219 -11.26 -4.58 -3.17
C GLU A 219 -11.32 -3.13 -2.75
N GLN A 220 -12.02 -2.81 -1.66
CA GLN A 220 -12.08 -1.44 -1.13
C GLN A 220 -10.68 -0.94 -0.76
N ARG A 221 -9.88 -1.77 -0.10
CA ARG A 221 -8.51 -1.42 0.27
C ARG A 221 -7.64 -1.16 -0.94
N LEU A 222 -7.73 -2.01 -1.97
CA LEU A 222 -6.97 -1.83 -3.19
C LEU A 222 -7.39 -0.57 -3.96
N TYR A 223 -8.70 -0.31 -4.08
CA TYR A 223 -9.22 0.91 -4.70
C TYR A 223 -8.58 2.17 -4.09
N TRP A 224 -8.71 2.33 -2.77
CA TRP A 224 -8.21 3.51 -2.08
C TRP A 224 -6.68 3.59 -2.11
N SER A 225 -5.97 2.46 -2.02
CA SER A 225 -4.51 2.43 -2.10
C SER A 225 -3.99 2.82 -3.50
N CYS A 226 -4.67 2.37 -4.56
CA CYS A 226 -4.39 2.77 -5.94
C CYS A 226 -4.61 4.26 -6.17
N ILE A 227 -5.78 4.79 -5.79
CA ILE A 227 -6.09 6.22 -5.93
C ILE A 227 -5.10 7.09 -5.15
N LYS A 228 -4.75 6.69 -3.92
CA LYS A 228 -3.75 7.36 -3.10
C LYS A 228 -2.39 7.41 -3.79
N SER A 229 -1.88 6.25 -4.20
CA SER A 229 -0.53 6.15 -4.77
C SER A 229 -0.40 6.84 -6.13
N GLU A 230 -1.44 6.78 -6.96
CA GLU A 230 -1.47 7.55 -8.22
C GLU A 230 -1.50 9.05 -7.98
N ASN A 231 -2.31 9.54 -7.04
CA ASN A 231 -2.37 10.95 -6.74
C ASN A 231 -1.04 11.48 -6.18
N GLU A 232 -0.43 10.76 -5.23
CA GLU A 232 0.85 11.13 -4.63
C GLU A 232 2.00 11.19 -5.65
N ILE A 233 1.99 10.31 -6.65
CA ILE A 233 3.05 10.31 -7.66
C ILE A 233 2.80 11.30 -8.79
N CYS A 234 1.54 11.51 -9.18
CA CYS A 234 1.17 12.46 -10.23
C CYS A 234 1.27 13.93 -9.79
N THR A 235 1.42 14.22 -8.48
CA THR A 235 1.76 15.58 -8.03
C THR A 235 3.22 15.92 -8.29
N GLU A 236 4.10 14.93 -8.41
CA GLU A 236 5.55 15.10 -8.64
C GLU A 236 5.95 14.82 -10.09
N VAL A 237 5.16 14.01 -10.80
CA VAL A 237 5.42 13.61 -12.18
C VAL A 237 4.23 14.01 -13.05
N ASP A 238 4.46 14.89 -14.03
CA ASP A 238 3.44 15.35 -14.98
C ASP A 238 3.10 14.24 -15.99
N LEU A 239 2.38 13.22 -15.53
CA LEU A 239 1.93 12.05 -16.28
C LEU A 239 0.43 11.81 -16.08
N PRO A 240 -0.24 11.14 -17.03
CA PRO A 240 -1.69 10.96 -16.96
C PRO A 240 -2.11 10.05 -15.79
N ARG A 241 -3.30 10.30 -15.25
CA ARG A 241 -3.95 9.44 -14.25
C ARG A 241 -4.75 8.34 -14.94
N SER A 242 -4.95 7.21 -14.25
CA SER A 242 -5.84 6.16 -14.73
C SER A 242 -7.32 6.58 -14.67
N ASP A 243 -8.16 5.88 -15.42
CA ASP A 243 -9.61 6.09 -15.37
C ASP A 243 -10.25 5.61 -14.06
N LEU A 244 -9.48 4.97 -13.15
CA LEU A 244 -9.98 4.57 -11.84
C LEU A 244 -10.50 5.77 -11.03
N CYS A 245 -9.88 6.94 -11.20
CA CYS A 245 -10.32 8.20 -10.56
C CYS A 245 -11.73 8.64 -11.00
N LYS A 246 -12.22 8.16 -12.15
CA LYS A 246 -13.56 8.47 -12.69
C LYS A 246 -14.60 7.43 -12.30
N VAL A 247 -14.18 6.30 -11.72
CA VAL A 247 -15.10 5.26 -11.27
C VAL A 247 -15.77 5.76 -10.00
N GLU A 248 -17.09 5.96 -10.06
CA GLU A 248 -17.92 6.16 -8.87
C GLU A 248 -17.84 4.91 -8.00
N TYR A 249 -17.03 4.97 -6.95
CA TYR A 249 -16.88 3.85 -6.03
C TYR A 249 -17.97 3.92 -4.97
N PRO A 250 -18.96 3.01 -4.98
CA PRO A 250 -20.20 3.18 -4.23
C PRO A 250 -20.06 2.83 -2.74
N TYR A 251 -18.92 2.32 -2.31
CA TYR A 251 -18.74 1.74 -0.98
C TYR A 251 -18.16 2.74 0.03
N GLN A 252 -18.47 2.48 1.30
CA GLN A 252 -17.91 3.21 2.45
C GLN A 252 -16.41 2.91 2.60
N PHE A 253 -15.73 3.63 3.51
CA PHE A 253 -14.34 3.33 3.83
C PHE A 253 -14.18 1.87 4.29
N PRO A 254 -13.05 1.21 3.97
CA PRO A 254 -12.82 -0.17 4.35
C PRO A 254 -12.86 -0.36 5.86
N SER A 255 -13.58 -1.37 6.33
CA SER A 255 -13.59 -1.71 7.75
C SER A 255 -12.22 -2.25 8.20
N PRO A 256 -11.75 -1.87 9.40
CA PRO A 256 -10.62 -2.52 10.02
C PRO A 256 -10.86 -4.04 10.11
N PRO A 257 -9.85 -4.87 9.82
CA PRO A 257 -9.91 -6.31 9.98
C PRO A 257 -10.13 -6.62 11.48
N THR A 258 -11.05 -7.54 11.74
CA THR A 258 -11.36 -7.97 13.10
C THR A 258 -10.18 -8.74 13.71
N PRO A 259 -9.99 -8.70 15.05
CA PRO A 259 -8.84 -9.30 15.74
C PRO A 259 -8.55 -10.76 15.37
N LYS A 260 -9.58 -11.54 15.03
CA LYS A 260 -9.48 -12.95 14.61
C LYS A 260 -8.60 -13.17 13.36
N SER A 261 -8.51 -12.18 12.48
CA SER A 261 -7.64 -12.22 11.29
C SER A 261 -6.16 -12.03 11.60
N VAL A 262 -5.85 -11.52 12.80
CA VAL A 262 -4.48 -11.27 13.28
C VAL A 262 -3.99 -12.43 14.15
N ASP A 263 -4.90 -13.13 14.83
CA ASP A 263 -4.57 -14.30 15.67
C ASP A 263 -4.08 -15.51 14.85
N GLY A 264 -4.52 -15.65 13.58
CA GLY A 264 -4.16 -16.77 12.69
C GLY A 264 -2.76 -16.73 12.05
N LEU A 265 -1.90 -15.77 12.42
CA LEU A 265 -0.54 -15.70 11.88
C LEU A 265 0.41 -16.80 12.40
N HIS A 266 0.03 -17.53 13.46
CA HIS A 266 0.90 -18.53 14.09
C HIS A 266 0.15 -19.76 14.68
N ASP A 267 -0.83 -20.34 13.97
CA ASP A 267 -1.23 -21.73 14.27
C ASP A 267 -0.17 -22.69 13.69
N THR A 268 0.92 -22.86 14.42
CA THR A 268 1.86 -23.98 14.26
C THR A 268 1.44 -25.19 15.11
N GLN A 269 0.19 -25.27 15.59
CA GLN A 269 -0.26 -26.33 16.50
C GLN A 269 -1.63 -26.97 16.19
N ASP A 270 -2.20 -26.79 15.01
CA ASP A 270 -3.41 -27.56 14.61
C ASP A 270 -3.04 -28.83 13.84
N MET A 271 -2.29 -29.71 14.51
CA MET A 271 -2.31 -31.16 14.29
C MET A 271 -1.90 -31.85 15.59
N ASN A 272 -2.84 -32.09 16.50
CA ASN A 272 -2.69 -33.11 17.54
C ASN A 272 -4.03 -33.59 18.14
N THR A 273 -4.74 -34.38 17.35
CA THR A 273 -5.42 -35.59 17.87
C THR A 273 -4.85 -36.74 17.03
N VAL A 274 -3.83 -37.47 17.48
CA VAL A 274 -3.93 -38.56 18.44
C VAL A 274 -2.57 -38.79 19.14
N GLY A 275 -2.59 -38.72 20.47
CA GLY A 275 -1.73 -39.40 21.45
C GLY A 275 -0.22 -39.58 21.18
N MET A 276 0.61 -38.84 21.94
CA MET A 276 1.72 -39.38 22.75
C MET A 276 2.32 -38.25 23.63
N LEU A 277 2.70 -38.58 24.86
CA LEU A 277 3.22 -37.68 25.90
C LEU A 277 4.67 -37.25 25.62
N ALA A 278 4.97 -35.94 25.55
CA ALA A 278 6.32 -35.37 25.68
C ALA A 278 6.26 -33.87 26.07
N PRO A 279 7.33 -33.31 26.68
CA PRO A 279 7.24 -32.40 27.82
C PRO A 279 7.03 -30.92 27.46
N THR A 280 6.42 -30.21 28.41
CA THR A 280 6.22 -28.76 28.48
C THR A 280 7.51 -27.98 28.21
N VAL A 281 7.69 -27.51 26.98
CA VAL A 281 8.68 -26.47 26.67
C VAL A 281 8.07 -25.13 27.10
N LEU A 282 8.77 -24.47 28.02
CA LEU A 282 8.50 -23.10 28.47
C LEU A 282 8.33 -22.17 27.26
N LEU A 283 7.09 -21.75 26.97
CA LEU A 283 6.82 -20.66 26.04
C LEU A 283 7.49 -19.39 26.58
N SER A 284 8.46 -18.88 25.83
CA SER A 284 9.29 -17.74 26.17
C SER A 284 8.45 -16.45 26.25
N VAL A 285 8.74 -15.64 27.28
CA VAL A 285 8.10 -14.35 27.57
C VAL A 285 8.23 -13.34 26.42
N ASP A 286 9.22 -13.52 25.53
CA ASP A 286 9.48 -12.69 24.34
C ASP A 286 8.39 -12.83 23.26
N ASP A 287 7.80 -14.02 23.08
CA ASP A 287 6.82 -14.27 22.02
C ASP A 287 5.48 -13.55 22.31
N ALA A 288 5.07 -13.50 23.59
CA ALA A 288 3.84 -12.82 24.01
C ALA A 288 3.95 -11.28 23.94
N THR A 289 5.14 -10.73 24.20
CA THR A 289 5.39 -9.28 24.08
C THR A 289 5.48 -8.85 22.62
N GLU A 290 6.11 -9.66 21.76
CA GLU A 290 6.18 -9.39 20.33
C GLU A 290 4.79 -9.47 19.65
N LYS A 291 3.95 -10.43 20.06
CA LYS A 291 2.54 -10.56 19.63
C LYS A 291 1.69 -9.34 19.97
N ARG A 292 1.82 -8.82 21.20
CA ARG A 292 1.11 -7.60 21.63
C ARG A 292 1.55 -6.40 20.80
N GLY A 293 2.86 -6.28 20.54
CA GLY A 293 3.42 -5.25 19.67
C GLY A 293 2.85 -5.30 18.25
N PHE A 294 2.76 -6.48 17.63
CA PHE A 294 2.21 -6.62 16.27
C PHE A 294 0.75 -6.18 16.18
N LYS A 295 -0.09 -6.59 17.13
CA LYS A 295 -1.51 -6.22 17.16
C LYS A 295 -1.71 -4.71 17.33
N THR A 296 -1.00 -4.10 18.27
CA THR A 296 -1.08 -2.65 18.51
C THR A 296 -0.56 -1.85 17.31
N VAL A 297 0.54 -2.27 16.68
CA VAL A 297 1.05 -1.65 15.45
C VAL A 297 0.01 -1.75 14.33
N HIS A 298 -0.61 -2.92 14.15
CA HIS A 298 -1.60 -3.16 13.10
C HIS A 298 -2.89 -2.34 13.32
N GLU A 299 -3.37 -2.23 14.56
CA GLU A 299 -4.51 -1.39 14.92
C GLU A 299 -4.22 0.10 14.64
N HIS A 300 -3.08 0.63 15.09
CA HIS A 300 -2.69 2.01 14.82
C HIS A 300 -2.50 2.30 13.33
N SER A 301 -1.90 1.36 12.60
CA SER A 301 -1.69 1.46 11.15
C SER A 301 -3.00 1.53 10.39
N TRP A 302 -4.04 0.85 10.89
CA TRP A 302 -5.38 0.95 10.33
C TRP A 302 -5.98 2.34 10.46
N PHE A 303 -5.93 2.90 11.66
CA PHE A 303 -6.44 4.24 11.86
C PHE A 303 -5.63 5.28 11.06
N TYR A 304 -4.32 5.09 10.92
CA TYR A 304 -3.47 5.89 10.03
C TYR A 304 -3.95 5.79 8.58
N TYR A 305 -4.11 4.58 8.05
CA TYR A 305 -4.56 4.37 6.68
C TYR A 305 -5.95 4.98 6.43
N LEU A 306 -6.91 4.79 7.35
CA LEU A 306 -8.24 5.41 7.28
C LEU A 306 -8.16 6.94 7.26
N SER A 307 -7.30 7.51 8.09
CA SER A 307 -7.06 8.96 8.12
C SER A 307 -6.51 9.48 6.79
N ASN A 308 -5.56 8.76 6.19
CA ASN A 308 -4.98 9.13 4.91
C ASN A 308 -6.02 9.11 3.78
N ILE A 309 -6.81 8.05 3.66
CA ILE A 309 -7.79 7.93 2.58
C ILE A 309 -8.96 8.92 2.76
N ALA A 310 -9.28 9.32 3.99
CA ALA A 310 -10.28 10.34 4.23
C ALA A 310 -9.82 11.75 3.91
N LEU A 311 -8.59 12.10 4.32
CA LEU A 311 -7.95 13.34 3.88
C LEU A 311 -7.85 13.40 2.37
N LEU A 312 -7.46 12.30 1.72
CA LEU A 312 -7.42 12.19 0.27
C LEU A 312 -8.81 12.42 -0.36
N ARG A 313 -9.88 11.88 0.23
CA ARG A 313 -11.26 12.09 -0.26
C ARG A 313 -11.70 13.54 -0.12
N ILE A 314 -11.39 14.19 1.00
CA ILE A 314 -11.68 15.62 1.20
C ILE A 314 -10.87 16.45 0.20
N SER A 315 -9.57 16.19 0.05
CA SER A 315 -8.70 16.87 -0.91
C SER A 315 -9.21 16.70 -2.34
N SER A 316 -9.60 15.49 -2.73
CA SER A 316 -10.12 15.22 -4.07
C SER A 316 -11.43 15.98 -4.33
N ARG A 317 -12.29 16.15 -3.31
CA ARG A 317 -13.49 16.97 -3.41
C ARG A 317 -13.16 18.45 -3.51
N VAL A 318 -12.16 18.94 -2.78
CA VAL A 318 -11.67 20.32 -2.93
C VAL A 318 -11.17 20.53 -4.36
N ASP A 319 -10.33 19.63 -4.88
CA ASP A 319 -9.83 19.70 -6.25
C ASP A 319 -10.97 19.72 -7.27
N HIS A 320 -11.97 18.85 -7.09
CA HIS A 320 -13.11 18.76 -8.00
C HIS A 320 -13.98 20.03 -7.98
N GLU A 321 -14.34 20.52 -6.80
CA GLU A 321 -15.29 21.63 -6.63
C GLU A 321 -14.66 22.98 -6.94
N PHE A 322 -13.38 23.17 -6.60
CA PHE A 322 -12.71 24.47 -6.68
C PHE A 322 -11.75 24.59 -7.87
N TYR A 323 -11.16 23.48 -8.34
CA TYR A 323 -10.02 23.51 -9.25
C TYR A 323 -10.21 22.75 -10.57
N THR A 324 -11.38 22.16 -10.83
CA THR A 324 -11.67 21.50 -12.13
C THR A 324 -11.65 22.48 -13.31
N LYS A 325 -12.04 23.74 -13.08
CA LYS A 325 -12.09 24.76 -14.13
C LYS A 325 -10.74 25.49 -14.23
N PRO A 326 -10.31 25.92 -15.43
CA PRO A 326 -9.12 26.74 -15.58
C PRO A 326 -9.27 28.09 -14.85
N PRO A 327 -8.15 28.73 -14.43
CA PRO A 327 -8.17 29.99 -13.67
C PRO A 327 -8.99 31.12 -14.32
N SER A 328 -9.04 31.15 -15.65
CA SER A 328 -9.82 32.13 -16.42
C SER A 328 -11.32 32.06 -16.16
N LEU A 329 -11.84 30.89 -15.76
CA LEU A 329 -13.25 30.65 -15.51
C LEU A 329 -13.61 30.72 -14.03
N TRP A 330 -12.66 30.91 -13.12
CA TRP A 330 -12.93 30.96 -11.67
C TRP A 330 -13.86 32.12 -11.31
N ALA A 331 -13.74 33.27 -11.97
CA ALA A 331 -14.63 34.40 -11.77
C ALA A 331 -16.10 34.13 -12.15
N SER A 332 -16.35 33.09 -12.95
CA SER A 332 -17.70 32.67 -13.36
C SER A 332 -18.31 31.59 -12.46
N MET A 333 -17.58 31.13 -11.44
CA MET A 333 -18.05 30.11 -10.51
C MET A 333 -19.03 30.74 -9.49
N ASN A 334 -20.00 29.94 -9.03
CA ASN A 334 -20.97 30.41 -8.06
C ASN A 334 -20.33 30.48 -6.67
N LEU A 335 -19.96 31.70 -6.25
CA LEU A 335 -19.32 31.94 -4.95
C LEU A 335 -20.15 31.43 -3.76
N LEU A 336 -21.48 31.48 -3.85
CA LEU A 336 -22.35 31.00 -2.76
C LEU A 336 -22.28 29.49 -2.63
N ASP A 337 -22.35 28.75 -3.76
CA ASP A 337 -22.23 27.29 -3.75
C ASP A 337 -20.83 26.87 -3.29
N MET A 338 -19.79 27.58 -3.74
CA MET A 338 -18.41 27.35 -3.30
C MET A 338 -18.24 27.57 -1.80
N ALA A 339 -18.83 28.64 -1.24
CA ALA A 339 -18.78 28.92 0.20
C ALA A 339 -19.53 27.85 1.01
N ASN A 340 -20.70 27.41 0.55
CA ASN A 340 -21.46 26.33 1.18
C ASN A 340 -20.68 25.01 1.15
N THR A 341 -20.10 24.66 0.00
CA THR A 341 -19.26 23.46 -0.13
C THR A 341 -18.04 23.53 0.77
N ALA A 342 -17.37 24.68 0.86
CA ALA A 342 -16.24 24.87 1.76
C ALA A 342 -16.64 24.63 3.23
N TRP A 343 -17.77 25.20 3.66
CA TRP A 343 -18.30 24.99 5.01
C TRP A 343 -18.62 23.51 5.27
N ASP A 344 -19.28 22.83 4.33
CA ASP A 344 -19.59 21.41 4.47
C ASP A 344 -18.32 20.54 4.59
N LEU A 345 -17.27 20.87 3.85
CA LEU A 345 -15.98 20.18 3.94
C LEU A 345 -15.28 20.43 5.28
N GLU A 346 -15.30 21.67 5.78
CA GLU A 346 -14.76 22.02 7.10
C GLU A 346 -15.51 21.30 8.23
N LYS A 347 -16.84 21.25 8.15
CA LYS A 347 -17.67 20.50 9.11
C LYS A 347 -17.33 19.00 9.11
N GLN A 348 -17.11 18.41 7.94
CA GLN A 348 -16.71 17.00 7.83
C GLN A 348 -15.33 16.76 8.44
N LEU A 349 -14.37 17.67 8.22
CA LEU A 349 -13.03 17.58 8.79
C LEU A 349 -13.07 17.65 10.33
N LEU A 350 -13.84 18.59 10.89
CA LEU A 350 -14.02 18.72 12.34
C LEU A 350 -14.70 17.49 12.94
N GLN A 351 -15.76 16.99 12.31
CA GLN A 351 -16.42 15.76 12.74
C GLN A 351 -15.44 14.58 12.76
N TRP A 352 -14.61 14.47 11.71
CA TRP A 352 -13.56 13.46 11.63
C TRP A 352 -12.57 13.57 12.78
N GLN A 353 -12.06 14.78 13.04
CA GLN A 353 -11.15 15.06 14.14
C GLN A 353 -11.72 14.62 15.49
N HIS A 354 -13.01 14.86 15.75
CA HIS A 354 -13.67 14.43 16.97
C HIS A 354 -13.86 12.90 17.10
N THR A 355 -13.90 12.19 15.97
CA THR A 355 -14.05 10.72 15.96
C THR A 355 -12.74 9.95 16.01
N LEU A 356 -11.59 10.64 15.91
CA LEU A 356 -10.29 9.98 15.94
C LEU A 356 -10.00 9.40 17.33
N PRO A 357 -9.43 8.18 17.42
CA PRO A 357 -8.96 7.62 18.68
C PRO A 357 -7.93 8.54 19.35
N SER A 358 -7.95 8.57 20.68
CA SER A 358 -7.04 9.40 21.48
C SER A 358 -5.55 9.10 21.23
N SER A 359 -5.19 7.88 20.81
CA SER A 359 -3.81 7.51 20.44
C SER A 359 -3.30 8.19 19.17
N MET A 360 -4.18 8.76 18.35
CA MET A 360 -3.86 9.45 17.11
C MET A 360 -4.11 10.96 17.15
N SER A 361 -4.64 11.48 18.26
CA SER A 361 -4.87 12.92 18.41
C SER A 361 -3.54 13.66 18.58
N CYS A 362 -2.97 14.12 17.46
CA CYS A 362 -1.78 14.99 17.45
C CYS A 362 -2.08 16.43 17.88
N PHE A 363 -3.34 16.75 18.15
CA PHE A 363 -3.81 18.09 18.52
C PHE A 363 -3.72 18.37 20.03
N SER A 364 -3.30 17.39 20.82
CA SER A 364 -3.06 17.57 22.26
C SER A 364 -1.62 18.03 22.49
N PRO A 365 -1.36 19.15 23.19
CA PRO A 365 -0.01 19.58 23.49
C PRO A 365 0.65 18.53 24.41
N GLY A 366 1.60 17.76 23.87
CA GLY A 366 2.38 16.76 24.61
C GLY A 366 2.27 15.30 24.14
N ALA A 367 1.43 14.99 23.15
CA ALA A 367 1.32 13.63 22.61
C ALA A 367 2.43 13.34 21.58
N GLN A 368 3.62 12.96 22.04
CA GLN A 368 4.62 12.31 21.19
C GLN A 368 4.14 10.87 20.89
N SER A 369 3.35 10.73 19.83
CA SER A 369 3.03 9.42 19.25
C SER A 369 4.31 8.81 18.66
N GLU A 370 4.56 7.52 18.88
CA GLU A 370 5.64 6.75 18.22
C GLU A 370 5.58 6.83 16.67
N PHE A 371 4.47 7.32 16.12
CA PHE A 371 4.28 7.58 14.70
C PHE A 371 4.48 9.04 14.27
N SER A 372 4.90 9.94 15.16
CA SER A 372 5.40 11.28 14.79
C SER A 372 6.35 11.25 13.60
N PRO A 373 7.20 10.21 13.38
CA PRO A 373 8.05 10.15 12.22
C PRO A 373 7.38 9.81 10.89
N TYR A 374 6.30 9.02 10.94
CA TYR A 374 5.53 8.65 9.75
C TYR A 374 4.58 9.77 9.33
N THR A 375 4.19 10.66 10.25
CA THR A 375 3.37 11.84 9.95
C THR A 375 4.19 13.00 9.37
N TRP A 376 5.48 13.16 9.70
CA TRP A 376 6.29 14.28 9.19
C TRP A 376 7.01 14.02 7.87
N ALA A 377 7.34 12.77 7.54
CA ALA A 377 8.13 12.43 6.35
C ALA A 377 7.30 12.32 5.05
N THR A 378 6.00 11.99 5.13
CA THR A 378 5.10 11.86 3.97
C THR A 378 4.10 13.00 3.82
N ALA A 379 4.26 14.09 4.56
CA ALA A 379 3.34 15.22 4.51
C ALA A 379 3.93 16.48 3.84
N PRO A 380 4.14 16.49 2.51
CA PRO A 380 4.06 17.75 1.76
C PRO A 380 2.69 18.42 1.97
N ALA A 381 1.63 17.61 2.18
CA ALA A 381 0.26 18.08 2.39
C ALA A 381 0.07 18.91 3.67
N CYS A 382 0.74 18.57 4.79
CA CYS A 382 0.64 19.37 6.02
C CYS A 382 1.46 20.67 5.96
N ARG A 383 2.45 20.80 5.06
CA ARG A 383 3.19 22.06 4.87
C ARG A 383 2.39 23.14 4.13
N ARG A 384 1.29 22.79 3.47
CA ARG A 384 0.44 23.75 2.73
C ARG A 384 -0.75 24.29 3.53
N MET A 385 -0.87 23.93 4.81
CA MET A 385 -1.97 24.40 5.70
C MET A 385 -1.49 25.30 6.85
N VAL A 386 -0.26 25.83 6.79
CA VAL A 386 0.23 26.87 7.71
C VAL A 386 0.68 28.08 6.91
#